data_AF-A0A4Z1FDF0-F1
#
_entry.id   AF-A0A4Z1FDF0-F1
#
_cell.length_a   1.000
_cell.length_b   1.000
_cell.length_c   1.000
_cell.angle_alpha   90.00
_cell.angle_beta   90.00
_cell.angle_gamma   90.00
#
_symmetry.space_group_name_H-M   'P 1'
#
loop_
_entity.id
_entity.type
_entity.pdbx_description
1 polymer ?
#
loop_
_entity_poly.entity_id
_entity_poly.type
_entity_poly.pdbx_seq_one_letter_code
_entity_poly.pdbx_strand_id
1 'polypeptide(L)'
;MTLVKVPFAPEPYPPGSSEILEDISQESSHGWTPLFQHKCSFPPEIFSQVMLNLIRNPNINSNHLFRADISLEQPFNENFQNDTTIPARVIQFRNYTLQKVMVRTMIPRNILKDKPLDQTCLFYANTTDTGEVQSLVIYLPHISSPHESPFYHPGVYGIAFQHIFNPETQDTTIAIHYAFFDSEPRTQKLERTAEHLLAALYKHGQGTAAGYVKKVHHDTIIPQATVQNAYARLKAKYAKTLIENWAEATDPEKHVFEDLNIAAFLIELWADTYKDTEFPGYVDIGCGNGLLVHILSEEGYKGWGFDARERKSWSVFGPKTREKLQELVLIPSILFSESNENETSGPDVHDGNFPKGTFIISNHADELTPWTPILANISQSPFMMIPCCSHALSGARCRAPPPKGSGGTPSAYASLVAWVAGLAEGCGWEVEKEWLRIPSTRNAALIGRRRKLNYEDVDVREFVDANGGATGWKENALKLVTGKAKNH
;
A
#
# COMPACT_ATOMS: atom_id res chain seq x y z
N MET A 1 -32.38 -2.28 -8.72
CA MET A 1 -32.42 -3.65 -8.20
C MET A 1 -31.21 -3.87 -7.31
N THR A 2 -31.41 -3.94 -6.01
CA THR A 2 -30.39 -4.36 -5.05
C THR A 2 -30.01 -5.79 -5.38
N LEU A 3 -28.83 -5.98 -5.97
CA LEU A 3 -28.22 -7.29 -6.16
C LEU A 3 -28.12 -7.95 -4.77
N VAL A 4 -29.01 -8.91 -4.50
CA VAL A 4 -28.88 -9.81 -3.35
C VAL A 4 -27.52 -10.48 -3.53
N LYS A 5 -26.55 -10.14 -2.67
CA LYS A 5 -25.28 -10.85 -2.63
C LYS A 5 -25.59 -12.27 -2.16
N VAL A 6 -25.72 -13.19 -3.10
CA VAL A 6 -25.77 -14.61 -2.79
C VAL A 6 -24.46 -14.95 -2.07
N PRO A 7 -24.50 -15.42 -0.81
CA PRO A 7 -23.29 -15.81 -0.10
C PRO A 7 -22.61 -16.95 -0.87
N PHE A 8 -21.27 -16.92 -0.92
CA PHE A 8 -20.50 -18.03 -1.47
C PHE A 8 -20.75 -19.27 -0.61
N ALA A 9 -21.22 -20.35 -1.22
CA ALA A 9 -21.60 -21.58 -0.54
C ALA A 9 -21.08 -22.77 -1.38
N PRO A 10 -19.84 -23.22 -1.15
CA PRO A 10 -19.28 -24.32 -1.92
C PRO A 10 -19.89 -25.67 -1.52
N GLU A 11 -19.93 -26.57 -2.49
CA GLU A 11 -20.37 -27.94 -2.29
C GLU A 11 -19.22 -28.74 -1.67
N PRO A 12 -19.42 -29.37 -0.51
CA PRO A 12 -18.40 -30.22 0.10
C PRO A 12 -18.29 -31.54 -0.64
N TYR A 13 -17.06 -32.05 -0.80
CA TYR A 13 -16.87 -33.46 -1.15
C TYR A 13 -17.14 -34.33 0.09
N PRO A 14 -17.94 -35.42 -0.05
CA PRO A 14 -18.16 -36.36 1.03
C PRO A 14 -16.84 -36.93 1.58
N PRO A 15 -16.70 -37.13 2.91
CA PRO A 15 -15.56 -37.84 3.48
C PRO A 15 -15.39 -39.23 2.83
N GLY A 16 -14.16 -39.57 2.45
CA GLY A 16 -13.86 -40.83 1.75
C GLY A 16 -14.05 -40.79 0.23
N SER A 17 -14.31 -39.61 -0.36
CA SER A 17 -14.22 -39.42 -1.81
C SER A 17 -12.85 -39.86 -2.34
N SER A 18 -12.83 -40.55 -3.48
CA SER A 18 -11.59 -40.99 -4.12
C SER A 18 -10.68 -39.81 -4.43
N GLU A 19 -9.37 -40.04 -4.35
CA GLU A 19 -8.37 -39.06 -4.76
C GLU A 19 -8.53 -38.76 -6.25
N ILE A 20 -8.63 -37.45 -6.56
CA ILE A 20 -8.78 -36.96 -7.93
C ILE A 20 -7.41 -36.67 -8.54
N LEU A 21 -6.42 -36.35 -7.70
CA LEU A 21 -5.07 -35.98 -8.10
C LEU A 21 -4.11 -37.10 -7.71
N GLU A 22 -3.61 -37.83 -8.71
CA GLU A 22 -2.63 -38.90 -8.50
C GLU A 22 -1.22 -38.34 -8.68
N ASP A 23 -0.50 -38.16 -7.57
CA ASP A 23 0.91 -37.80 -7.56
C ASP A 23 1.75 -39.01 -7.98
N ILE A 24 2.54 -38.84 -9.04
CA ILE A 24 3.41 -39.90 -9.62
C ILE A 24 4.89 -39.65 -9.33
N SER A 25 5.22 -38.70 -8.46
CA SER A 25 6.59 -38.53 -7.95
C SER A 25 6.95 -39.63 -6.94
N GLN A 26 8.26 -39.91 -6.76
CA GLN A 26 8.68 -41.04 -5.92
C GLN A 26 8.30 -40.87 -4.44
N GLU A 27 7.66 -41.91 -3.88
CA GLU A 27 7.46 -42.27 -2.45
C GLU A 27 6.98 -41.19 -1.45
N SER A 28 6.32 -40.10 -1.87
CA SER A 28 5.60 -39.24 -0.91
C SER A 28 4.17 -39.76 -0.70
N SER A 29 3.93 -40.34 0.47
CA SER A 29 2.71 -41.03 0.93
C SER A 29 1.47 -40.16 1.17
N HIS A 30 1.45 -38.91 0.69
CA HIS A 30 0.38 -37.97 1.03
C HIS A 30 -0.69 -37.92 -0.06
N GLY A 31 -1.81 -38.58 0.20
CA GLY A 31 -2.99 -38.54 -0.66
C GLY A 31 -3.61 -37.14 -0.76
N TRP A 32 -4.04 -36.76 -1.97
CA TRP A 32 -4.69 -35.47 -2.21
C TRP A 32 -6.20 -35.59 -1.98
N THR A 33 -6.66 -35.10 -0.83
CA THR A 33 -8.06 -35.18 -0.41
C THR A 33 -8.88 -34.01 -0.95
N PRO A 34 -9.95 -34.26 -1.73
CA PRO A 34 -10.87 -33.22 -2.17
C PRO A 34 -11.71 -32.69 -0.99
N LEU A 35 -11.84 -31.37 -0.89
CA LEU A 35 -12.58 -30.73 0.20
C LEU A 35 -13.84 -30.03 -0.28
N PHE A 36 -13.71 -29.11 -1.25
CA PHE A 36 -14.82 -28.30 -1.74
C PHE A 36 -14.74 -28.08 -3.25
N GLN A 37 -15.90 -27.96 -3.89
CA GLN A 37 -16.06 -27.48 -5.26
C GLN A 37 -17.12 -26.38 -5.36
N HIS A 38 -17.06 -25.57 -6.41
CA HIS A 38 -18.07 -24.56 -6.70
C HIS A 38 -18.10 -24.24 -8.20
N LYS A 39 -19.31 -24.11 -8.78
CA LYS A 39 -19.46 -23.65 -10.17
C LYS A 39 -19.00 -22.20 -10.33
N CYS A 40 -18.37 -21.86 -11.43
CA CYS A 40 -17.97 -20.48 -11.73
C CYS A 40 -18.25 -20.14 -13.19
N SER A 41 -17.94 -18.92 -13.61
CA SER A 41 -18.19 -18.45 -14.98
C SER A 41 -16.96 -17.82 -15.63
N PHE A 42 -15.77 -18.08 -15.10
CA PHE A 42 -14.52 -17.53 -15.62
C PHE A 42 -13.66 -18.63 -16.26
N PRO A 43 -13.03 -18.37 -17.42
CA PRO A 43 -12.28 -19.38 -18.17
C PRO A 43 -10.88 -19.62 -17.55
N PRO A 44 -10.13 -20.62 -18.05
CA PRO A 44 -8.81 -21.01 -17.52
C PRO A 44 -7.79 -19.86 -17.47
N GLU A 45 -7.86 -18.89 -18.38
CA GLU A 45 -6.96 -17.74 -18.41
C GLU A 45 -7.18 -16.83 -17.21
N ILE A 46 -8.45 -16.59 -16.84
CA ILE A 46 -8.80 -15.80 -15.64
C ILE A 46 -8.41 -16.57 -14.38
N PHE A 47 -8.62 -17.88 -14.33
CA PHE A 47 -8.15 -18.71 -13.22
C PHE A 47 -6.64 -18.55 -13.02
N SER A 48 -5.86 -18.72 -14.09
CA SER A 48 -4.39 -18.58 -14.06
C SER A 48 -3.95 -17.18 -13.63
N GLN A 49 -4.62 -16.13 -14.13
CA GLN A 49 -4.35 -14.74 -13.76
C GLN A 49 -4.63 -14.48 -12.27
N VAL A 50 -5.76 -14.99 -11.74
CA VAL A 50 -6.13 -14.82 -10.34
C VAL A 50 -5.16 -15.58 -9.45
N MET A 51 -4.81 -16.82 -9.79
CA MET A 51 -3.85 -17.61 -9.03
C MET A 51 -2.47 -16.92 -8.98
N LEU A 52 -1.98 -16.41 -10.11
CA LEU A 52 -0.74 -15.62 -10.14
C LEU A 52 -0.82 -14.38 -9.22
N ASN A 53 -1.96 -13.68 -9.24
CA ASN A 53 -2.18 -12.53 -8.37
C ASN A 53 -2.20 -12.92 -6.87
N LEU A 54 -2.83 -14.03 -6.50
CA LEU A 54 -2.85 -14.55 -5.13
C LEU A 54 -1.47 -15.07 -4.67
N ILE A 55 -0.66 -15.57 -5.61
CA ILE A 55 0.75 -15.95 -5.35
C ILE A 55 1.58 -14.72 -5.01
N ARG A 56 1.47 -13.66 -5.82
CA ARG A 56 2.24 -12.41 -5.63
C ARG A 56 1.72 -11.55 -4.48
N ASN A 57 0.43 -11.65 -4.15
CA ASN A 57 -0.24 -10.84 -3.13
C ASN A 57 -0.94 -11.71 -2.08
N PRO A 58 -0.18 -12.45 -1.24
CA PRO A 58 -0.77 -13.36 -0.26
C PRO A 58 -1.61 -12.63 0.81
N ASN A 59 -1.43 -11.32 0.97
CA ASN A 59 -2.22 -10.47 1.84
C ASN A 59 -3.71 -10.40 1.45
N ILE A 60 -4.08 -10.87 0.25
CA ILE A 60 -5.47 -11.04 -0.19
C ILE A 60 -6.13 -12.22 0.55
N ASN A 61 -5.37 -13.29 0.79
CA ASN A 61 -5.85 -14.49 1.48
C ASN A 61 -5.74 -14.39 3.00
N SER A 62 -4.76 -13.64 3.52
CA SER A 62 -4.56 -13.48 4.96
C SER A 62 -4.12 -12.06 5.31
N ASN A 63 -4.87 -11.41 6.18
CA ASN A 63 -4.50 -10.12 6.77
C ASN A 63 -3.26 -10.19 7.67
N HIS A 64 -2.79 -11.38 8.04
CA HIS A 64 -1.53 -11.58 8.76
C HIS A 64 -0.28 -11.47 7.85
N LEU A 65 -0.46 -11.57 6.53
CA LEU A 65 0.63 -11.49 5.56
C LEU A 65 0.83 -10.07 5.04
N PHE A 66 2.08 -9.69 4.88
CA PHE A 66 2.49 -8.37 4.41
C PHE A 66 2.71 -8.36 2.90
N ARG A 67 3.49 -9.32 2.39
CA ARG A 67 3.80 -9.54 0.96
C ARG A 67 4.34 -10.94 0.70
N ALA A 68 4.68 -11.23 -0.54
CA ALA A 68 5.50 -12.37 -0.94
C ALA A 68 6.75 -11.88 -1.69
N ASP A 69 7.92 -12.38 -1.32
CA ASP A 69 9.17 -12.18 -2.06
C ASP A 69 9.37 -13.35 -3.02
N ILE A 70 9.49 -13.08 -4.33
CA ILE A 70 9.63 -14.13 -5.35
C ILE A 70 11.11 -14.40 -5.60
N SER A 71 11.57 -15.60 -5.30
CA SER A 71 12.97 -16.04 -5.50
C SER A 71 13.17 -16.81 -6.81
N LEU A 72 12.10 -17.39 -7.35
CA LEU A 72 12.09 -18.13 -8.62
C LEU A 72 10.77 -17.89 -9.36
N GLU A 73 10.82 -17.61 -10.66
CA GLU A 73 9.68 -17.68 -11.59
C GLU A 73 10.19 -18.08 -12.97
N GLN A 74 9.96 -19.33 -13.38
CA GLN A 74 10.44 -19.87 -14.65
C GLN A 74 9.40 -20.81 -15.29
N PRO A 75 9.31 -20.86 -16.64
CA PRO A 75 8.62 -21.96 -17.31
C PRO A 75 9.34 -23.29 -17.02
N PHE A 76 8.58 -24.38 -16.94
CA PHE A 76 9.16 -25.71 -16.76
C PHE A 76 9.41 -26.36 -18.12
N ASN A 77 10.68 -26.37 -18.55
CA ASN A 77 11.14 -26.97 -19.80
C ASN A 77 12.59 -27.45 -19.64
N GLU A 78 13.24 -27.85 -20.73
CA GLU A 78 14.63 -28.35 -20.76
C GLU A 78 15.65 -27.36 -20.15
N ASN A 79 15.35 -26.06 -20.14
CA ASN A 79 16.21 -25.02 -19.57
C ASN A 79 15.87 -24.68 -18.11
N PHE A 80 14.97 -25.42 -17.46
CA PHE A 80 14.60 -25.17 -16.07
C PHE A 80 15.82 -25.39 -15.16
N GLN A 81 16.18 -24.35 -14.41
CA GLN A 81 17.28 -24.39 -13.45
C GLN A 81 16.73 -24.25 -12.04
N ASN A 82 17.10 -25.21 -11.18
CA ASN A 82 16.71 -25.22 -9.77
C ASN A 82 17.83 -24.72 -8.83
N ASP A 83 18.77 -23.94 -9.37
CA ASP A 83 19.94 -23.44 -8.66
C ASP A 83 19.63 -22.12 -7.93
N THR A 84 18.61 -22.16 -7.07
CA THR A 84 18.22 -21.04 -6.20
C THR A 84 18.59 -21.32 -4.75
N THR A 85 18.75 -20.26 -3.95
CA THR A 85 18.97 -20.38 -2.50
C THR A 85 17.89 -21.21 -1.80
N ILE A 86 16.67 -21.18 -2.33
CA ILE A 86 15.54 -22.00 -1.91
C ILE A 86 15.14 -22.86 -3.12
N PRO A 87 15.59 -24.13 -3.22
CA PRO A 87 15.26 -25.00 -4.33
C PRO A 87 13.76 -25.29 -4.40
N ALA A 88 13.19 -25.25 -5.60
CA ALA A 88 11.79 -25.60 -5.82
C ALA A 88 11.53 -27.09 -5.53
N ARG A 89 10.42 -27.37 -4.83
CA ARG A 89 9.87 -28.71 -4.67
C ARG A 89 9.00 -29.03 -5.89
N VAL A 90 9.45 -29.93 -6.75
CA VAL A 90 8.73 -30.31 -7.98
C VAL A 90 8.09 -31.69 -7.78
N ILE A 91 6.77 -31.75 -7.95
CA ILE A 91 5.98 -33.00 -7.99
C ILE A 91 5.31 -33.14 -9.37
N GLN A 92 4.85 -34.33 -9.71
CA GLN A 92 4.22 -34.62 -11.01
C GLN A 92 2.89 -35.30 -10.77
N PHE A 93 1.88 -34.97 -11.57
CA PHE A 93 0.56 -35.58 -11.48
C PHE A 93 0.25 -36.35 -12.75
N ARG A 94 -0.38 -37.52 -12.62
CA ARG A 94 -0.85 -38.27 -13.78
C ARG A 94 -1.77 -37.39 -14.64
N ASN A 95 -1.57 -37.41 -15.95
CA ASN A 95 -2.32 -36.65 -16.95
C ASN A 95 -2.09 -35.13 -16.96
N TYR A 96 -1.33 -34.56 -16.03
CA TYR A 96 -1.04 -33.12 -16.01
C TYR A 96 0.37 -32.83 -16.50
N THR A 97 0.51 -31.78 -17.31
CA THR A 97 1.81 -31.27 -17.75
C THR A 97 2.18 -30.03 -16.93
N LEU A 98 3.31 -30.07 -16.23
CA LEU A 98 3.85 -28.93 -15.50
C LEU A 98 4.31 -27.83 -16.46
N GLN A 99 3.77 -26.62 -16.32
CA GLN A 99 4.00 -25.47 -17.21
C GLN A 99 4.95 -24.43 -16.59
N LYS A 100 4.79 -24.13 -15.30
CA LYS A 100 5.53 -23.06 -14.62
C LYS A 100 5.83 -23.42 -13.18
N VAL A 101 7.02 -23.06 -12.72
CA VAL A 101 7.48 -23.18 -11.34
C VAL A 101 7.75 -21.79 -10.78
N MET A 102 7.24 -21.54 -9.57
CA MET A 102 7.55 -20.35 -8.79
C MET A 102 7.96 -20.74 -7.38
N VAL A 103 8.86 -19.98 -6.78
CA VAL A 103 9.17 -20.06 -5.34
C VAL A 103 8.99 -18.69 -4.74
N ARG A 104 8.23 -18.63 -3.63
CA ARG A 104 7.97 -17.42 -2.88
C ARG A 104 8.32 -17.60 -1.40
N THR A 105 8.73 -16.52 -0.76
CA THR A 105 8.80 -16.39 0.70
C THR A 105 7.64 -15.50 1.15
N MET A 106 6.69 -16.05 1.90
CA MET A 106 5.59 -15.28 2.49
C MET A 106 6.09 -14.53 3.73
N ILE A 107 5.96 -13.20 3.74
CA ILE A 107 6.45 -12.35 4.82
C ILE A 107 5.29 -11.95 5.74
N PRO A 108 5.30 -12.26 7.04
CA PRO A 108 4.26 -11.85 7.97
C PRO A 108 4.34 -10.35 8.28
N ARG A 109 3.19 -9.75 8.62
CA ARG A 109 3.13 -8.35 9.09
C ARG A 109 3.82 -8.14 10.44
N ASN A 110 3.90 -9.19 11.25
CA ASN A 110 4.56 -9.18 12.53
C ASN A 110 5.58 -10.31 12.62
N ILE A 111 6.80 -10.00 12.21
CA ILE A 111 7.95 -10.93 12.24
C ILE A 111 8.36 -11.35 13.65
N LEU A 112 7.88 -10.67 14.70
CA LEU A 112 8.10 -11.06 16.09
C LEU A 112 7.11 -12.14 16.55
N LYS A 113 5.97 -12.30 15.86
CA LYS A 113 4.94 -13.29 16.19
C LYS A 113 4.97 -14.51 15.29
N ASP A 114 5.22 -14.30 13.99
CA ASP A 114 5.23 -15.35 12.99
C ASP A 114 6.53 -15.31 12.18
N LYS A 115 6.95 -16.48 11.70
CA LYS A 115 8.12 -16.62 10.83
C LYS A 115 7.73 -16.49 9.36
N PRO A 116 8.65 -16.02 8.49
CA PRO A 116 8.51 -16.20 7.04
C PRO A 116 8.36 -17.68 6.67
N LEU A 117 7.62 -17.95 5.59
CA LEU A 117 7.41 -19.31 5.07
C LEU A 117 7.70 -19.36 3.57
N ASP A 118 8.69 -20.17 3.21
CA ASP A 118 8.97 -20.50 1.81
C ASP A 118 7.92 -21.47 1.26
N GLN A 119 7.56 -21.29 0.00
CA GLN A 119 6.54 -22.08 -0.65
C GLN A 119 6.79 -22.17 -2.15
N THR A 120 6.78 -23.39 -2.68
CA THR A 120 6.78 -23.62 -4.12
C THR A 120 5.34 -23.54 -4.64
N CYS A 121 5.15 -22.84 -5.75
CA CYS A 121 3.89 -22.77 -6.48
C CYS A 121 4.07 -23.37 -7.88
N LEU A 122 3.28 -24.37 -8.23
CA LEU A 122 3.40 -25.13 -9.49
C LEU A 122 2.13 -24.96 -10.30
N PHE A 123 2.25 -24.67 -11.60
CA PHE A 123 1.13 -24.52 -12.52
C PHE A 123 1.12 -25.67 -13.53
N TYR A 124 0.01 -26.37 -13.65
CA TYR A 124 -0.17 -27.46 -14.60
C TYR A 124 -1.37 -27.22 -15.51
N ALA A 125 -1.33 -27.85 -16.67
CA ALA A 125 -2.42 -27.91 -17.62
C ALA A 125 -2.65 -29.35 -18.09
N ASN A 126 -3.90 -29.67 -18.39
CA ASN A 126 -4.32 -30.91 -19.04
C ASN A 126 -5.49 -30.60 -19.99
N THR A 127 -5.59 -31.38 -21.07
CA THR A 127 -6.77 -31.43 -21.94
C THR A 127 -7.13 -32.88 -22.15
N THR A 128 -8.32 -33.27 -21.73
CA THR A 128 -8.77 -34.66 -21.86
C THR A 128 -9.09 -35.01 -23.31
N ASP A 129 -9.23 -36.30 -23.61
CA ASP A 129 -9.67 -36.77 -24.93
C ASP A 129 -11.05 -36.24 -25.32
N THR A 130 -11.89 -35.88 -24.33
CA THR A 130 -13.21 -35.26 -24.52
C THR A 130 -13.14 -33.74 -24.72
N GLY A 131 -11.93 -33.16 -24.78
CA GLY A 131 -11.72 -31.72 -24.93
C GLY A 131 -11.92 -30.90 -23.65
N GLU A 132 -12.15 -31.53 -22.50
CA GLU A 132 -12.25 -30.82 -21.22
C GLU A 132 -10.88 -30.23 -20.85
N VAL A 133 -10.85 -28.93 -20.54
CA VAL A 133 -9.64 -28.21 -20.18
C VAL A 133 -9.53 -28.16 -18.66
N GLN A 134 -8.42 -28.66 -18.12
CA GLN A 134 -8.15 -28.67 -16.69
C GLN A 134 -6.89 -27.86 -16.37
N SER A 135 -7.01 -26.94 -15.42
CA SER A 135 -5.89 -26.16 -14.90
C SER A 135 -5.71 -26.46 -13.41
N LEU A 136 -4.47 -26.64 -12.98
CA LEU A 136 -4.15 -27.02 -11.61
C LEU A 136 -3.01 -26.14 -11.08
N VAL A 137 -3.20 -25.57 -9.89
CA VAL A 137 -2.17 -24.81 -9.19
C VAL A 137 -1.93 -25.41 -7.82
N ILE A 138 -0.68 -25.77 -7.54
CA ILE A 138 -0.27 -26.39 -6.28
C ILE A 138 0.56 -25.42 -5.47
N TYR A 139 0.30 -25.33 -4.16
CA TYR A 139 1.14 -24.68 -3.17
C TYR A 139 1.76 -25.72 -2.24
N LEU A 140 3.09 -25.82 -2.25
CA LEU A 140 3.88 -26.71 -1.40
C LEU A 140 4.68 -25.88 -0.38
N PRO A 141 4.20 -25.69 0.87
CA PRO A 141 4.97 -25.01 1.90
C PRO A 141 6.26 -25.77 2.23
N HIS A 142 7.37 -25.09 2.46
CA HIS A 142 8.67 -25.71 2.77
C HIS A 142 8.75 -26.04 4.27
N ILE A 143 7.91 -26.98 4.68
CA ILE A 143 7.83 -27.49 6.06
C ILE A 143 7.83 -29.02 6.03
N SER A 144 8.37 -29.63 7.08
CA SER A 144 8.44 -31.10 7.22
C SER A 144 7.38 -31.65 8.19
N SER A 145 6.76 -30.78 8.99
CA SER A 145 5.75 -31.14 9.97
C SER A 145 4.70 -30.04 10.14
N PRO A 146 3.48 -30.35 10.61
CA PRO A 146 2.44 -29.33 10.82
C PRO A 146 2.83 -28.30 11.89
N HIS A 147 3.72 -28.64 12.83
CA HIS A 147 4.20 -27.75 13.90
C HIS A 147 5.11 -26.62 13.39
N GLU A 148 5.71 -26.77 12.21
CA GLU A 148 6.49 -25.72 11.57
C GLU A 148 5.62 -24.66 10.88
N SER A 149 4.33 -24.95 10.68
CA SER A 149 3.40 -24.04 10.01
C SER A 149 3.18 -22.76 10.84
N PRO A 150 3.45 -21.57 10.28
CA PRO A 150 3.08 -20.31 10.93
C PRO A 150 1.56 -20.17 11.10
N PHE A 151 1.12 -19.28 11.99
CA PHE A 151 -0.30 -19.13 12.33
C PHE A 151 -1.18 -18.80 11.11
N TYR A 152 -0.62 -18.09 10.12
CA TYR A 152 -1.31 -17.63 8.94
C TYR A 152 -1.46 -18.68 7.83
N HIS A 153 -0.85 -19.87 7.98
CA HIS A 153 -0.86 -20.93 6.97
C HIS A 153 -1.44 -22.23 7.58
N PRO A 154 -2.29 -22.98 6.85
CA PRO A 154 -2.80 -24.27 7.33
C PRO A 154 -1.68 -25.31 7.42
N GLY A 155 -1.60 -26.05 8.53
CA GLY A 155 -0.61 -27.12 8.74
C GLY A 155 -0.87 -28.35 7.86
N VAL A 156 -0.67 -28.21 6.54
CA VAL A 156 -0.86 -29.25 5.53
C VAL A 156 0.38 -29.36 4.64
N TYR A 157 0.60 -30.54 4.08
CA TYR A 157 1.74 -30.81 3.19
C TYR A 157 1.64 -30.05 1.86
N GLY A 158 0.41 -29.85 1.38
CA GLY A 158 0.15 -29.14 0.12
C GLY A 158 -1.30 -28.69 -0.03
N ILE A 159 -1.50 -27.66 -0.86
CA ILE A 159 -2.81 -27.12 -1.22
C ILE A 159 -2.92 -27.11 -2.74
N ALA A 160 -4.00 -27.68 -3.29
CA ALA A 160 -4.27 -27.69 -4.72
C ALA A 160 -5.53 -26.89 -5.03
N PHE A 161 -5.45 -26.04 -6.04
CA PHE A 161 -6.59 -25.35 -6.65
C PHE A 161 -6.76 -25.89 -8.06
N GLN A 162 -7.95 -26.41 -8.35
CA GLN A 162 -8.27 -26.98 -9.65
C GLN A 162 -9.35 -26.14 -10.31
N HIS A 163 -9.25 -26.00 -11.62
CA HIS A 163 -10.25 -25.41 -12.50
C HIS A 163 -10.52 -26.38 -13.64
N ILE A 164 -11.79 -26.62 -13.93
CA ILE A 164 -12.26 -27.54 -14.95
C ILE A 164 -13.24 -26.78 -15.83
N PHE A 165 -13.00 -26.79 -17.14
CA PHE A 165 -13.86 -26.19 -18.15
C PHE A 165 -14.25 -27.21 -19.21
N ASN A 166 -15.55 -27.44 -19.35
CA ASN A 166 -16.10 -28.27 -20.41
C ASN A 166 -16.55 -27.39 -21.59
N PRO A 167 -15.90 -27.45 -22.76
CA PRO A 167 -16.26 -26.59 -23.89
C PRO A 167 -17.63 -26.93 -24.51
N GLU A 168 -18.12 -28.17 -24.36
CA GLU A 168 -19.40 -28.59 -24.92
C GLU A 168 -20.58 -28.04 -24.08
N THR A 169 -20.51 -28.19 -22.76
CA THR A 169 -21.60 -27.73 -21.87
C THR A 169 -21.42 -26.28 -21.41
N GLN A 170 -20.22 -25.70 -21.61
CA GLN A 170 -19.79 -24.43 -21.03
C GLN A 170 -19.80 -24.42 -19.49
N ASP A 171 -19.91 -25.60 -18.85
CA ASP A 171 -19.79 -25.70 -17.40
C ASP A 171 -18.35 -25.43 -16.98
N THR A 172 -18.22 -24.64 -15.91
CA THR A 172 -16.94 -24.36 -15.31
C THR A 172 -17.00 -24.57 -13.81
N THR A 173 -16.03 -25.27 -13.25
CA THR A 173 -15.96 -25.58 -11.82
C THR A 173 -14.58 -25.27 -11.28
N ILE A 174 -14.52 -24.75 -10.06
CA ILE A 174 -13.29 -24.67 -9.26
C ILE A 174 -13.38 -25.62 -8.08
N ALA A 175 -12.25 -26.20 -7.67
CA ALA A 175 -12.16 -27.06 -6.50
C ALA A 175 -10.88 -26.81 -5.70
N ILE A 176 -10.90 -27.17 -4.42
CA ILE A 176 -9.74 -27.13 -3.53
C ILE A 176 -9.52 -28.49 -2.86
N HIS A 177 -8.26 -28.91 -2.84
CA HIS A 177 -7.81 -30.19 -2.27
C HIS A 177 -6.62 -29.95 -1.35
N TYR A 178 -6.48 -30.75 -0.29
CA TYR A 178 -5.32 -30.74 0.60
C TYR A 178 -4.60 -32.07 0.57
N ALA A 179 -3.27 -32.02 0.59
CA ALA A 179 -2.43 -33.12 1.03
C ALA A 179 -2.17 -32.93 2.54
N PHE A 180 -2.71 -33.81 3.38
CA PHE A 180 -2.57 -33.72 4.83
C PHE A 180 -1.26 -34.35 5.32
N PHE A 181 -0.75 -33.86 6.44
CA PHE A 181 0.24 -34.63 7.20
C PHE A 181 -0.47 -35.76 7.96
N ASP A 182 0.16 -36.93 8.06
CA ASP A 182 -0.41 -38.07 8.80
C ASP A 182 -0.71 -37.71 10.27
N SER A 183 0.10 -36.81 10.85
CA SER A 183 -0.07 -36.32 12.22
C SER A 183 -1.14 -35.23 12.37
N GLU A 184 -1.64 -34.63 11.29
CA GLU A 184 -2.66 -33.57 11.30
C GLU A 184 -3.75 -33.87 10.26
N PRO A 185 -4.68 -34.79 10.57
CA PRO A 185 -5.73 -35.20 9.64
C PRO A 185 -6.75 -34.08 9.40
N ARG A 186 -7.69 -34.33 8.49
CA ARG A 186 -8.81 -33.42 8.17
C ARG A 186 -9.55 -32.97 9.42
N THR A 187 -9.58 -31.66 9.67
CA THR A 187 -10.34 -31.03 10.76
C THR A 187 -11.23 -29.89 10.26
N GLN A 188 -12.26 -29.54 11.01
CA GLN A 188 -13.14 -28.42 10.70
C GLN A 188 -12.38 -27.08 10.60
N LYS A 189 -11.28 -26.92 11.34
CA LYS A 189 -10.43 -25.72 11.25
C LYS A 189 -9.78 -25.62 9.86
N LEU A 190 -9.19 -26.72 9.38
CA LEU A 190 -8.55 -26.79 8.07
C LEU A 190 -9.57 -26.63 6.94
N GLU A 191 -10.77 -27.20 7.08
CA GLU A 191 -11.88 -27.02 6.13
C GLU A 191 -12.31 -25.56 6.03
N ARG A 192 -12.47 -24.85 7.15
CA ARG A 192 -12.79 -23.42 7.14
C ARG A 192 -11.72 -22.62 6.40
N THR A 193 -10.44 -22.94 6.59
CA THR A 193 -9.35 -22.29 5.84
C THR A 193 -9.46 -22.59 4.34
N ALA A 194 -9.77 -23.84 3.96
CA ALA A 194 -9.95 -24.22 2.56
C ALA A 194 -11.12 -23.46 1.90
N GLU A 195 -12.24 -23.35 2.60
CA GLU A 195 -13.41 -22.58 2.18
C GLU A 195 -13.06 -21.09 1.95
N HIS A 196 -12.31 -20.47 2.86
CA HIS A 196 -11.86 -19.08 2.71
C HIS A 196 -10.96 -18.89 1.48
N LEU A 197 -10.03 -19.82 1.24
CA LEU A 197 -9.13 -19.78 0.09
C LEU A 197 -9.91 -19.93 -1.23
N LEU A 198 -10.87 -20.86 -1.29
CA LEU A 198 -11.72 -21.07 -2.46
C LEU A 198 -12.65 -19.87 -2.69
N ALA A 199 -13.20 -19.27 -1.63
CA ALA A 199 -14.02 -18.06 -1.71
C ALA A 199 -13.24 -16.87 -2.27
N ALA A 200 -11.97 -16.72 -1.88
CA ALA A 200 -11.09 -15.68 -2.41
C ALA A 200 -10.85 -15.89 -3.91
N LEU A 201 -10.50 -17.10 -4.35
CA LEU A 201 -10.38 -17.44 -5.76
C LEU A 201 -11.66 -17.12 -6.54
N TYR A 202 -12.82 -17.60 -6.07
CA TYR A 202 -14.12 -17.38 -6.70
C TYR A 202 -14.41 -15.88 -6.87
N LYS A 203 -14.31 -15.11 -5.78
CA LYS A 203 -14.61 -13.68 -5.76
C LYS A 203 -13.72 -12.91 -6.76
N HIS A 204 -12.43 -13.22 -6.80
CA HIS A 204 -11.49 -12.55 -7.68
C HIS A 204 -11.65 -12.98 -9.15
N GLY A 205 -11.96 -14.26 -9.40
CA GLY A 205 -12.28 -14.75 -10.74
C GLY A 205 -13.54 -14.10 -11.30
N GLN A 206 -14.62 -14.06 -10.50
CA GLN A 206 -15.87 -13.42 -10.91
C GLN A 206 -15.72 -11.91 -11.11
N GLY A 207 -15.00 -11.23 -10.23
CA GLY A 207 -14.70 -9.82 -10.40
C GLY A 207 -13.94 -9.54 -11.69
N THR A 208 -12.94 -10.35 -12.01
CA THR A 208 -12.12 -10.20 -13.23
C THR A 208 -12.96 -10.46 -14.48
N ALA A 209 -13.78 -11.52 -14.49
CA ALA A 209 -14.70 -11.82 -15.59
C ALA A 209 -15.75 -10.72 -15.81
N ALA A 210 -16.19 -10.06 -14.74
CA ALA A 210 -17.08 -8.91 -14.80
C ALA A 210 -16.39 -7.58 -15.23
N GLY A 211 -15.11 -7.62 -15.62
CA GLY A 211 -14.37 -6.44 -16.07
C GLY A 211 -13.88 -5.54 -14.94
N TYR A 212 -13.66 -6.07 -13.73
CA TYR A 212 -13.05 -5.31 -12.63
C TYR A 212 -11.66 -4.79 -13.03
N VAL A 213 -11.51 -3.46 -13.00
CA VAL A 213 -10.22 -2.79 -13.18
C VAL A 213 -9.73 -2.24 -11.86
N LYS A 214 -8.52 -2.64 -11.45
CA LYS A 214 -7.85 -2.08 -10.27
C LYS A 214 -7.55 -0.60 -10.53
N LYS A 215 -8.03 0.27 -9.64
CA LYS A 215 -7.83 1.74 -9.76
C LYS A 215 -6.64 2.27 -8.97
N VAL A 216 -6.21 1.51 -7.97
CA VAL A 216 -5.16 1.88 -7.03
C VAL A 216 -3.97 0.97 -7.28
N HIS A 217 -2.86 1.56 -7.68
CA HIS A 217 -1.60 0.89 -7.91
C HIS A 217 -0.63 1.37 -6.84
N HIS A 218 -0.18 0.45 -6.00
CA HIS A 218 0.84 0.72 -4.98
C HIS A 218 2.22 0.42 -5.55
N ASP A 219 3.24 0.93 -4.87
CA ASP A 219 4.63 0.57 -5.05
C ASP A 219 5.13 0.96 -6.47
N THR A 220 4.69 2.12 -6.95
CA THR A 220 4.97 2.63 -8.30
C THR A 220 6.21 3.50 -8.36
N ILE A 221 6.57 4.15 -7.23
CA ILE A 221 7.76 5.00 -7.13
C ILE A 221 8.91 4.22 -6.50
N ILE A 222 8.67 3.61 -5.33
CA ILE A 222 9.66 2.81 -4.61
C ILE A 222 9.17 1.36 -4.51
N PRO A 223 10.03 0.35 -4.74
CA PRO A 223 9.64 -1.05 -4.65
C PRO A 223 9.02 -1.42 -3.29
N GLN A 224 7.99 -2.29 -3.33
CA GLN A 224 7.24 -2.73 -2.16
C GLN A 224 8.14 -3.24 -1.03
N ALA A 225 9.07 -4.14 -1.36
CA ALA A 225 9.94 -4.80 -0.38
C ALA A 225 10.82 -3.79 0.35
N THR A 226 11.37 -2.80 -0.36
CA THR A 226 12.22 -1.74 0.20
C THR A 226 11.48 -0.94 1.28
N VAL A 227 10.31 -0.37 0.95
CA VAL A 227 9.51 0.42 1.90
C VAL A 227 9.00 -0.44 3.07
N GLN A 228 8.54 -1.67 2.78
CA GLN A 228 8.02 -2.55 3.82
C GLN A 228 9.10 -3.03 4.80
N ASN A 229 10.34 -3.24 4.34
CA ASN A 229 11.46 -3.60 5.19
C ASN A 229 11.86 -2.42 6.10
N ALA A 230 11.94 -1.21 5.53
CA ALA A 230 12.16 0.00 6.31
C ALA A 230 11.05 0.21 7.36
N TYR A 231 9.79 0.07 6.97
CA TYR A 231 8.65 0.15 7.88
C TYR A 231 8.72 -0.89 9.00
N ALA A 232 9.06 -2.15 8.69
CA ALA A 232 9.19 -3.19 9.70
C ALA A 232 10.31 -2.87 10.72
N ARG A 233 11.45 -2.35 10.26
CA ARG A 233 12.56 -1.88 11.10
C ARG A 233 12.13 -0.73 12.01
N LEU A 234 11.50 0.32 11.44
CA LEU A 234 11.01 1.47 12.19
C LEU A 234 9.95 1.04 13.21
N LYS A 235 9.02 0.17 12.83
CA LYS A 235 7.99 -0.37 13.73
C LYS A 235 8.59 -1.15 14.89
N ALA A 236 9.58 -2.01 14.64
CA ALA A 236 10.27 -2.74 15.71
C ALA A 236 11.02 -1.80 16.66
N LYS A 237 11.63 -0.74 16.13
CA LYS A 237 12.42 0.23 16.90
C LYS A 237 11.57 1.20 17.72
N TYR A 238 10.49 1.72 17.17
CA TYR A 238 9.79 2.89 17.72
C TYR A 238 8.38 2.61 18.22
N ALA A 239 7.64 1.66 17.62
CA ALA A 239 6.19 1.61 17.81
C ALA A 239 5.75 1.44 19.26
N LYS A 240 6.40 0.54 20.01
CA LYS A 240 6.05 0.26 21.41
C LYS A 240 6.14 1.54 22.26
N THR A 241 7.29 2.21 22.24
CA THR A 241 7.55 3.41 23.04
C THR A 241 6.65 4.57 22.62
N LEU A 242 6.40 4.75 21.31
CA LEU A 242 5.52 5.83 20.83
C LEU A 242 4.05 5.62 21.23
N ILE A 243 3.56 4.38 21.19
CA ILE A 243 2.19 4.06 21.61
C ILE A 243 2.03 4.23 23.11
N GLU A 244 2.98 3.75 23.91
CA GLU A 244 2.94 3.85 25.38
C GLU A 244 2.98 5.30 25.89
N ASN A 245 3.65 6.20 25.16
CA ASN A 245 3.80 7.61 25.51
C ASN A 245 2.90 8.56 24.70
N TRP A 246 1.84 8.05 24.09
CA TRP A 246 0.95 8.88 23.26
C TRP A 246 0.22 9.94 24.09
N ALA A 247 0.35 11.20 23.69
CA ALA A 247 -0.20 12.35 24.43
C ALA A 247 -1.50 12.92 23.81
N GLU A 248 -1.85 12.50 22.60
CA GLU A 248 -3.04 12.99 21.90
C GLU A 248 -4.29 12.18 22.26
N ALA A 249 -5.47 12.75 21.99
CA ALA A 249 -6.75 12.09 22.27
C ALA A 249 -7.12 11.00 21.24
N THR A 250 -6.32 10.87 20.19
CA THR A 250 -6.54 9.94 19.07
C THR A 250 -6.03 8.54 19.35
N ASP A 251 -6.43 7.60 18.48
CA ASP A 251 -5.95 6.23 18.53
C ASP A 251 -4.42 6.17 18.26
N PRO A 252 -3.60 5.75 19.23
CA PRO A 252 -2.15 5.77 19.08
C PRO A 252 -1.68 4.82 18.00
N GLU A 253 -2.25 3.62 17.89
CA GLU A 253 -1.81 2.62 16.91
C GLU A 253 -1.99 3.12 15.49
N LYS A 254 -3.15 3.71 15.19
CA LYS A 254 -3.45 4.26 13.87
C LYS A 254 -2.44 5.32 13.46
N HIS A 255 -2.20 6.33 14.30
CA HIS A 255 -1.32 7.45 13.98
C HIS A 255 0.15 7.07 13.98
N VAL A 256 0.60 6.26 14.95
CA VAL A 256 1.98 5.77 15.00
C VAL A 256 2.29 4.90 13.78
N PHE A 257 1.42 3.96 13.40
CA PHE A 257 1.67 3.11 12.23
C PHE A 257 1.58 3.87 10.91
N GLU A 258 0.75 4.91 10.83
CA GLU A 258 0.68 5.82 9.68
C GLU A 258 2.00 6.57 9.49
N ASP A 259 2.46 7.31 10.51
CA ASP A 259 3.67 8.12 10.40
C ASP A 259 4.94 7.27 10.25
N LEU A 260 5.00 6.08 10.85
CA LEU A 260 6.11 5.14 10.61
C LEU A 260 6.17 4.68 9.15
N ASN A 261 5.02 4.51 8.48
CA ASN A 261 5.00 4.11 7.07
C ASN A 261 5.34 5.29 6.15
N ILE A 262 4.88 6.50 6.48
CA ILE A 262 5.25 7.74 5.78
C ILE A 262 6.76 7.99 5.91
N ALA A 263 7.31 7.87 7.12
CA ALA A 263 8.75 7.98 7.36
C ALA A 263 9.54 6.94 6.58
N ALA A 264 9.09 5.67 6.57
CA ALA A 264 9.73 4.62 5.76
C ALA A 264 9.74 4.99 4.28
N PHE A 265 8.63 5.49 3.73
CA PHE A 265 8.56 5.90 2.33
C PHE A 265 9.50 7.08 2.03
N LEU A 266 9.51 8.12 2.88
CA LEU A 266 10.38 9.29 2.71
C LEU A 266 11.87 8.92 2.78
N ILE A 267 12.26 8.08 3.74
CA ILE A 267 13.63 7.59 3.92
C ILE A 267 14.12 6.91 2.64
N GLU A 268 13.32 5.98 2.10
CA GLU A 268 13.70 5.23 0.89
C GLU A 268 13.60 6.10 -0.38
N LEU A 269 12.65 7.03 -0.45
CA LEU A 269 12.57 8.03 -1.52
C LEU A 269 13.81 8.92 -1.55
N TRP A 270 14.28 9.37 -0.38
CA TRP A 270 15.49 10.18 -0.27
C TRP A 270 16.75 9.38 -0.52
N ALA A 271 16.82 8.13 -0.07
CA ALA A 271 17.93 7.23 -0.38
C ALA A 271 18.08 7.03 -1.91
N ASP A 272 16.98 6.89 -2.64
CA ASP A 272 16.99 6.83 -4.11
C ASP A 272 17.32 8.18 -4.76
N THR A 273 16.66 9.26 -4.32
CA THR A 273 16.78 10.60 -4.93
C THR A 273 18.16 11.23 -4.73
N TYR A 274 18.76 11.02 -3.55
CA TYR A 274 20.02 11.66 -3.14
C TYR A 274 21.15 10.63 -3.00
N LYS A 275 21.10 9.51 -3.70
CA LYS A 275 22.17 8.48 -3.64
C LYS A 275 23.56 9.01 -4.03
N ASP A 276 23.61 10.01 -4.92
CA ASP A 276 24.84 10.57 -5.49
C ASP A 276 25.13 12.00 -4.97
N THR A 277 24.33 12.51 -4.03
CA THR A 277 24.41 13.91 -3.55
C THR A 277 24.10 14.00 -2.06
N GLU A 278 24.59 15.04 -1.38
CA GLU A 278 24.21 15.25 0.02
C GLU A 278 22.72 15.60 0.15
N PHE A 279 22.04 15.01 1.13
CA PHE A 279 20.65 15.34 1.44
C PHE A 279 20.56 16.78 1.98
N PRO A 280 19.83 17.70 1.32
CA PRO A 280 19.82 19.12 1.67
C PRO A 280 19.12 19.43 3.00
N GLY A 281 18.32 18.48 3.49
CA GLY A 281 17.45 18.61 4.65
C GLY A 281 15.98 18.73 4.25
N TYR A 282 15.10 18.68 5.24
CA TYR A 282 13.65 18.81 5.04
C TYR A 282 13.01 19.85 5.94
N VAL A 283 11.80 20.28 5.55
CA VAL A 283 10.86 21.00 6.40
C VAL A 283 9.48 20.32 6.33
N ASP A 284 8.86 20.06 7.47
CA ASP A 284 7.48 19.55 7.56
C ASP A 284 6.52 20.71 7.89
N ILE A 285 5.74 21.13 6.90
CA ILE A 285 4.83 22.27 7.02
C ILE A 285 3.47 21.79 7.54
N GLY A 286 2.98 22.38 8.63
CA GLY A 286 1.80 21.86 9.32
C GLY A 286 2.07 20.49 9.96
N CYS A 287 3.20 20.37 10.67
CA CYS A 287 3.69 19.09 11.20
C CYS A 287 2.82 18.49 12.32
N GLY A 288 1.76 19.18 12.74
CA GLY A 288 0.79 18.70 13.71
C GLY A 288 1.44 18.22 15.01
N ASN A 289 1.21 16.96 15.36
CA ASN A 289 1.72 16.38 16.61
C ASN A 289 3.26 16.23 16.63
N GLY A 290 3.97 16.51 15.54
CA GLY A 290 5.43 16.46 15.44
C GLY A 290 6.04 15.06 15.39
N LEU A 291 5.23 14.00 15.30
CA LEU A 291 5.71 12.62 15.34
C LEU A 291 6.61 12.29 14.13
N LEU A 292 6.23 12.71 12.92
CA LEU A 292 7.05 12.48 11.73
C LEU A 292 8.44 13.15 11.87
N VAL A 293 8.47 14.39 12.35
CA VAL A 293 9.72 15.13 12.65
C VAL A 293 10.56 14.39 13.69
N HIS A 294 9.93 13.85 14.74
CA HIS A 294 10.60 13.05 15.75
C HIS A 294 11.27 11.81 15.15
N ILE A 295 10.53 11.00 14.38
CA ILE A 295 11.04 9.77 13.76
C ILE A 295 12.23 10.08 12.85
N LEU A 296 12.09 11.05 11.95
CA LEU A 296 13.14 11.42 11.00
C LEU A 296 14.39 11.98 11.70
N SER A 297 14.21 12.76 12.76
CA SER A 297 15.31 13.26 13.61
C SER A 297 16.06 12.13 14.33
N GLU A 298 15.35 11.12 14.81
CA GLU A 298 15.94 9.93 15.43
C GLU A 298 16.64 9.01 14.44
N GLU A 299 16.23 9.04 13.17
CA GLU A 299 16.89 8.36 12.06
C GLU A 299 18.06 9.17 11.48
N GLY A 300 18.35 10.35 12.03
CA GLY A 300 19.53 11.15 11.70
C GLY A 300 19.34 12.17 10.57
N TYR A 301 18.12 12.35 10.07
CA TYR A 301 17.85 13.32 9.01
C TYR A 301 17.88 14.76 9.55
N LYS A 302 18.56 15.63 8.81
CA LYS A 302 18.58 17.07 9.05
C LYS A 302 17.25 17.68 8.60
N GLY A 303 16.58 18.37 9.50
CA GLY A 303 15.32 19.04 9.19
C GLY A 303 14.59 19.48 10.44
N TRP A 304 13.45 20.10 10.23
CA TRP A 304 12.59 20.66 11.27
C TRP A 304 11.13 20.67 10.78
N GLY A 305 10.20 21.01 11.67
CA GLY A 305 8.81 21.20 11.29
C GLY A 305 8.17 22.31 12.10
N PHE A 306 7.09 22.84 11.57
CA PHE A 306 6.30 23.84 12.27
C PHE A 306 4.81 23.62 12.05
N ASP A 307 4.05 24.06 13.04
CA ASP A 307 2.60 24.08 13.01
C ASP A 307 2.11 25.42 13.56
N ALA A 308 0.89 25.81 13.23
CA ALA A 308 0.30 27.05 13.74
C ALA A 308 0.08 27.02 15.26
N ARG A 309 0.10 25.83 15.88
CA ARG A 309 0.05 25.65 17.34
C ARG A 309 0.90 24.47 17.81
N GLU A 310 1.54 24.64 18.96
CA GLU A 310 2.11 23.54 19.72
C GLU A 310 1.04 22.50 20.06
N ARG A 311 1.39 21.21 19.88
CA ARG A 311 0.53 20.06 20.23
C ARG A 311 1.03 19.38 21.48
N LYS A 312 0.16 18.61 22.16
CA LYS A 312 0.49 17.98 23.44
C LYS A 312 1.70 17.06 23.35
N SER A 313 1.82 16.34 22.24
CA SER A 313 2.95 15.43 21.97
C SER A 313 4.32 16.11 21.99
N TRP A 314 4.42 17.40 21.70
CA TRP A 314 5.70 18.09 21.65
C TRP A 314 6.40 18.06 23.01
N SER A 315 5.64 18.22 24.09
CA SER A 315 6.14 18.17 25.47
C SER A 315 6.75 16.81 25.85
N VAL A 316 6.30 15.73 25.20
CA VAL A 316 6.74 14.34 25.46
C VAL A 316 8.04 14.00 24.74
N PHE A 317 8.37 14.68 23.65
CA PHE A 317 9.60 14.43 22.92
C PHE A 317 10.84 14.96 23.67
N GLY A 318 11.98 14.30 23.44
CA GLY A 318 13.27 14.73 23.99
C GLY A 318 13.74 16.07 23.42
N PRO A 319 14.70 16.77 24.08
CA PRO A 319 15.19 18.09 23.67
C PRO A 319 15.60 18.18 22.20
N LYS A 320 16.32 17.16 21.70
CA LYS A 320 16.77 17.03 20.30
C LYS A 320 15.64 17.17 19.27
N THR A 321 14.42 16.75 19.62
CA THR A 321 13.24 16.88 18.74
C THR A 321 12.51 18.20 19.00
N ARG A 322 12.33 18.58 20.28
CA ARG A 322 11.62 19.83 20.62
C ARG A 322 12.27 21.07 20.02
N GLU A 323 13.60 21.12 19.97
CA GLU A 323 14.36 22.21 19.34
C GLU A 323 14.13 22.31 17.81
N LYS A 324 13.58 21.26 17.19
CA LYS A 324 13.25 21.17 15.76
C LYS A 324 11.77 21.40 15.47
N LEU A 325 10.96 21.69 16.48
CA LEU A 325 9.54 21.95 16.36
C LEU A 325 9.27 23.41 16.73
N GLN A 326 8.55 24.13 15.87
CA GLN A 326 8.31 25.56 16.05
C GLN A 326 6.84 25.91 15.87
N GLU A 327 6.29 26.74 16.74
CA GLU A 327 4.94 27.29 16.57
C GLU A 327 5.01 28.49 15.61
N LEU A 328 4.68 28.28 14.33
CA LEU A 328 4.73 29.31 13.29
C LEU A 328 3.48 29.25 12.39
N VAL A 329 2.98 30.42 12.00
CA VAL A 329 1.94 30.53 10.98
C VAL A 329 2.56 30.75 9.62
N LEU A 330 2.16 29.98 8.60
CA LEU A 330 2.62 30.20 7.23
C LEU A 330 1.80 31.28 6.52
N ILE A 331 2.46 32.38 6.16
CA ILE A 331 1.89 33.40 5.28
C ILE A 331 2.83 33.56 4.08
N PRO A 332 2.48 33.03 2.89
CA PRO A 332 3.35 33.08 1.72
C PRO A 332 3.82 34.51 1.40
N SER A 333 5.11 34.65 1.11
CA SER A 333 5.81 35.91 0.88
C SER A 333 5.17 36.76 -0.21
N ILE A 334 4.59 36.11 -1.22
CA ILE A 334 3.86 36.73 -2.33
C ILE A 334 2.63 37.54 -1.89
N LEU A 335 2.14 37.33 -0.65
CA LEU A 335 0.97 37.99 -0.08
C LEU A 335 1.33 39.21 0.80
N PHE A 336 2.61 39.45 1.09
CA PHE A 336 3.00 40.67 1.78
C PHE A 336 2.90 41.87 0.83
N SER A 337 2.16 42.90 1.23
CA SER A 337 2.20 44.22 0.60
C SER A 337 3.33 45.04 1.21
N GLU A 338 3.98 45.91 0.43
CA GLU A 338 5.07 46.81 0.87
C GLU A 338 4.67 47.79 2.01
N SER A 339 3.40 47.84 2.41
CA SER A 339 2.83 48.88 3.27
C SER A 339 2.53 48.48 4.72
N ASN A 340 2.88 47.27 5.16
CA ASN A 340 2.44 46.74 6.47
C ASN A 340 3.60 46.22 7.35
N GLU A 341 4.69 46.98 7.47
CA GLU A 341 5.83 46.62 8.35
C GLU A 341 5.62 46.93 9.85
N ASN A 342 4.54 47.58 10.26
CA ASN A 342 4.41 48.08 11.63
C ASN A 342 3.18 47.55 12.39
N GLU A 343 3.17 46.27 12.78
CA GLU A 343 2.44 45.80 13.96
C GLU A 343 3.19 44.62 14.62
N THR A 344 4.11 44.94 15.54
CA THR A 344 4.90 44.00 16.35
C THR A 344 4.14 43.48 17.57
N SER A 345 2.99 42.85 17.35
CA SER A 345 2.30 42.04 18.36
C SER A 345 1.37 41.05 17.67
N GLY A 346 1.96 40.07 17.00
CA GLY A 346 1.29 38.95 16.34
C GLY A 346 2.07 37.64 16.55
N PRO A 347 1.50 36.50 16.16
CA PRO A 347 2.19 35.21 16.20
C PRO A 347 3.43 35.23 15.30
N ASP A 348 4.42 34.39 15.60
CA ASP A 348 5.58 34.22 14.74
C ASP A 348 5.14 33.67 13.37
N VAL A 349 5.54 34.36 12.29
CA VAL A 349 5.13 34.06 10.91
C VAL A 349 6.32 33.56 10.11
N HIS A 350 6.11 32.48 9.35
CA HIS A 350 7.04 32.04 8.31
C HIS A 350 6.53 32.48 6.93
N ASP A 351 7.42 33.00 6.09
CA ASP A 351 7.08 33.56 4.77
C ASP A 351 6.96 32.51 3.65
N GLY A 352 7.33 31.27 3.95
CA GLY A 352 7.27 30.14 3.03
C GLY A 352 8.42 30.08 2.02
N ASN A 353 9.46 30.91 2.20
CA ASN A 353 10.72 30.81 1.49
C ASN A 353 11.66 29.88 2.27
N PHE A 354 12.02 28.75 1.67
CA PHE A 354 12.99 27.82 2.24
C PHE A 354 14.29 27.85 1.44
N PRO A 355 15.43 27.45 2.05
CA PRO A 355 16.67 27.29 1.30
C PRO A 355 16.49 26.35 0.11
N LYS A 356 17.10 26.71 -1.03
CA LYS A 356 17.02 25.94 -2.27
C LYS A 356 17.31 24.45 -2.04
N GLY A 357 16.45 23.60 -2.59
CA GLY A 357 16.57 22.16 -2.50
C GLY A 357 16.04 21.55 -1.20
N THR A 358 15.66 22.34 -0.18
CA THR A 358 15.04 21.80 1.04
C THR A 358 13.80 20.99 0.69
N PHE A 359 13.73 19.72 1.11
CA PHE A 359 12.58 18.88 0.80
C PHE A 359 11.37 19.28 1.64
N ILE A 360 10.28 19.69 1.01
CA ILE A 360 9.06 20.12 1.70
C ILE A 360 8.14 18.90 1.90
N ILE A 361 7.81 18.60 3.15
CA ILE A 361 6.80 17.62 3.53
C ILE A 361 5.53 18.36 3.89
N SER A 362 4.41 17.92 3.31
CA SER A 362 3.05 18.38 3.66
C SER A 362 2.20 17.14 3.98
N ASN A 363 2.43 16.55 5.15
CA ASN A 363 1.72 15.36 5.60
C ASN A 363 0.34 15.73 6.17
N HIS A 364 -0.73 15.52 5.41
CA HIS A 364 -2.10 15.86 5.84
C HIS A 364 -2.24 17.32 6.34
N ALA A 365 -1.53 18.26 5.69
CA ALA A 365 -1.36 19.64 6.16
C ALA A 365 -2.57 20.58 5.89
N ASP A 366 -3.78 20.06 5.84
CA ASP A 366 -5.05 20.80 5.71
C ASP A 366 -4.99 21.99 4.72
N GLU A 367 -5.14 23.23 5.22
CA GLU A 367 -5.12 24.49 4.47
C GLU A 367 -3.84 24.69 3.63
N LEU A 368 -2.72 24.07 4.00
CA LEU A 368 -1.42 24.19 3.30
C LEU A 368 -1.29 23.25 2.10
N THR A 369 -2.15 22.24 1.98
CA THR A 369 -2.13 21.28 0.87
C THR A 369 -2.08 21.96 -0.52
N PRO A 370 -2.98 22.88 -0.89
CA PRO A 370 -2.92 23.56 -2.19
C PRO A 370 -1.75 24.53 -2.34
N TRP A 371 -1.18 25.02 -1.23
CA TRP A 371 -0.03 25.92 -1.24
C TRP A 371 1.30 25.20 -1.45
N THR A 372 1.39 23.93 -1.05
CA THR A 372 2.63 23.14 -1.11
C THR A 372 3.37 23.23 -2.47
N PRO A 373 2.74 22.99 -3.64
CA PRO A 373 3.47 23.05 -4.91
C PRO A 373 3.92 24.46 -5.29
N ILE A 374 3.21 25.48 -4.81
CA ILE A 374 3.52 26.90 -5.04
C ILE A 374 4.74 27.31 -4.21
N LEU A 375 4.72 26.98 -2.91
CA LEU A 375 5.84 27.20 -1.99
C LEU A 375 7.10 26.49 -2.44
N ALA A 376 6.93 25.26 -2.94
CA ALA A 376 8.00 24.47 -3.55
C ALA A 376 8.59 25.17 -4.78
N ASN A 377 7.76 25.78 -5.64
CA ASN A 377 8.24 26.55 -6.80
C ASN A 377 9.02 27.79 -6.35
N ILE A 378 8.48 28.58 -5.42
CA ILE A 378 9.13 29.77 -4.87
C ILE A 378 10.49 29.41 -4.25
N SER A 379 10.54 28.35 -3.47
CA SER A 379 11.75 27.91 -2.77
C SER A 379 12.74 27.12 -3.65
N GLN A 380 12.38 26.82 -4.90
CA GLN A 380 13.14 25.89 -5.77
C GLN A 380 13.44 24.55 -5.07
N SER A 381 12.40 23.98 -4.49
CA SER A 381 12.49 22.88 -3.54
C SER A 381 11.62 21.69 -3.97
N PRO A 382 12.10 20.45 -3.88
CA PRO A 382 11.26 19.28 -4.09
C PRO A 382 10.24 19.14 -2.95
N PHE A 383 9.16 18.42 -3.20
CA PHE A 383 8.13 18.20 -2.17
C PHE A 383 7.49 16.82 -2.24
N MET A 384 6.89 16.42 -1.12
CA MET A 384 5.85 15.41 -1.05
C MET A 384 4.67 15.95 -0.23
N MET A 385 3.46 15.84 -0.78
CA MET A 385 2.22 16.15 -0.06
C MET A 385 1.28 14.95 0.01
N ILE A 386 0.54 14.84 1.11
CA ILE A 386 -0.54 13.85 1.29
C ILE A 386 -1.85 14.61 1.53
N PRO A 387 -2.70 14.82 0.51
CA PRO A 387 -3.93 15.61 0.65
C PRO A 387 -4.97 14.95 1.56
N CYS A 388 -5.51 15.70 2.52
CA CYS A 388 -6.48 15.21 3.49
C CYS A 388 -7.81 15.99 3.48
N CYS A 389 -7.77 17.31 3.42
CA CYS A 389 -8.92 18.21 3.49
C CYS A 389 -8.93 19.14 2.28
N SER A 390 -10.14 19.50 1.82
CA SER A 390 -10.30 20.35 0.64
C SER A 390 -10.46 21.81 1.07
N HIS A 391 -9.41 22.59 0.83
CA HIS A 391 -9.36 24.04 1.08
C HIS A 391 -8.91 24.76 -0.17
N ALA A 392 -9.43 25.97 -0.41
CA ALA A 392 -8.96 26.85 -1.48
C ALA A 392 -7.65 27.55 -1.07
N LEU A 393 -7.00 28.26 -2.01
CA LEU A 393 -5.81 29.08 -1.72
C LEU A 393 -6.09 30.23 -0.73
N SER A 394 -7.35 30.61 -0.53
CA SER A 394 -7.78 31.51 0.54
C SER A 394 -7.84 30.87 1.93
N GLY A 395 -7.62 29.55 2.05
CA GLY A 395 -7.75 28.77 3.29
C GLY A 395 -9.19 28.37 3.62
N ALA A 396 -10.18 28.89 2.89
CA ALA A 396 -11.58 28.53 3.08
C ALA A 396 -11.84 27.08 2.64
N ARG A 397 -12.68 26.36 3.40
CA ARG A 397 -13.16 25.03 2.98
C ARG A 397 -13.88 25.15 1.64
N CYS A 398 -13.54 24.27 0.72
CA CYS A 398 -14.14 24.23 -0.60
C CYS A 398 -14.42 22.79 -1.01
N ARG A 399 -15.15 22.60 -2.11
CA ARG A 399 -15.23 21.31 -2.78
C ARG A 399 -14.36 21.37 -4.02
N ALA A 400 -13.27 20.60 -4.03
CA ALA A 400 -12.40 20.49 -5.19
C ALA A 400 -13.20 20.12 -6.45
N PRO A 401 -12.92 20.78 -7.59
CA PRO A 401 -13.65 20.52 -8.83
C PRO A 401 -13.40 19.08 -9.30
N PRO A 402 -14.40 18.44 -9.94
CA PRO A 402 -14.19 17.12 -10.52
C PRO A 402 -13.16 17.19 -11.66
N PRO A 403 -12.28 16.19 -11.82
CA PRO A 403 -11.39 16.09 -12.98
C PRO A 403 -12.17 16.14 -14.30
N LYS A 404 -11.63 16.88 -15.29
CA LYS A 404 -12.21 16.96 -16.63
C LYS A 404 -12.10 15.60 -17.34
N GLY A 405 -13.17 15.16 -18.00
CA GLY A 405 -13.15 13.96 -18.85
C GLY A 405 -13.23 12.60 -18.13
N SER A 406 -13.49 12.55 -16.81
CA SER A 406 -13.70 11.27 -16.13
C SER A 406 -15.07 10.69 -16.47
N GLY A 407 -15.10 9.49 -17.06
CA GLY A 407 -16.33 8.70 -17.17
C GLY A 407 -16.85 8.32 -15.77
N GLY A 408 -17.92 8.99 -15.33
CA GLY A 408 -18.55 8.81 -14.02
C GLY A 408 -18.23 9.90 -13.00
N THR A 409 -18.93 9.90 -11.87
CA THR A 409 -18.77 10.91 -10.80
C THR A 409 -17.59 10.54 -9.88
N PRO A 410 -16.47 11.28 -9.89
CA PRO A 410 -15.34 11.01 -9.02
C PRO A 410 -15.70 11.24 -7.55
N SER A 411 -15.04 10.51 -6.64
CA SER A 411 -15.21 10.75 -5.20
C SER A 411 -14.66 12.12 -4.83
N ALA A 412 -15.16 12.72 -3.75
CA ALA A 412 -14.65 14.02 -3.27
C ALA A 412 -13.13 13.99 -3.02
N TYR A 413 -12.60 12.86 -2.55
CA TYR A 413 -11.17 12.70 -2.37
C TYR A 413 -10.41 12.60 -3.70
N ALA A 414 -10.93 11.83 -4.67
CA ALA A 414 -10.31 11.76 -5.99
C ALA A 414 -10.29 13.12 -6.69
N SER A 415 -11.35 13.92 -6.54
CA SER A 415 -11.38 15.32 -7.01
C SER A 415 -10.34 16.19 -6.33
N LEU A 416 -10.17 16.08 -5.00
CA LEU A 416 -9.12 16.81 -4.28
C LEU A 416 -7.73 16.47 -4.81
N VAL A 417 -7.39 15.17 -4.89
CA VAL A 417 -6.08 14.71 -5.38
C VAL A 417 -5.83 15.18 -6.81
N ALA A 418 -6.83 15.08 -7.69
CA ALA A 418 -6.70 15.54 -9.07
C ALA A 418 -6.51 17.06 -9.17
N TRP A 419 -7.25 17.83 -8.35
CA TRP A 419 -7.13 19.29 -8.34
C TRP A 419 -5.76 19.75 -7.86
N VAL A 420 -5.24 19.22 -6.74
CA VAL A 420 -3.91 19.63 -6.24
C VAL A 420 -2.77 19.10 -7.11
N ALA A 421 -2.95 17.95 -7.78
CA ALA A 421 -2.02 17.50 -8.82
C ALA A 421 -2.00 18.49 -10.00
N GLY A 422 -3.16 18.99 -10.43
CA GLY A 422 -3.26 20.03 -11.44
C GLY A 422 -2.61 21.36 -11.03
N LEU A 423 -2.71 21.74 -9.75
CA LEU A 423 -1.98 22.90 -9.22
C LEU A 423 -0.46 22.68 -9.31
N ALA A 424 0.02 21.50 -8.96
CA ALA A 424 1.43 21.15 -9.08
C ALA A 424 1.93 21.14 -10.53
N GLU A 425 1.17 20.55 -11.46
CA GLU A 425 1.48 20.59 -12.89
C GLU A 425 1.51 22.03 -13.42
N GLY A 426 0.55 22.86 -13.02
CA GLY A 426 0.49 24.28 -13.37
C GLY A 426 1.65 25.10 -12.80
N CYS A 427 2.20 24.70 -11.66
CA CYS A 427 3.44 25.24 -11.10
C CYS A 427 4.71 24.69 -11.78
N GLY A 428 4.58 23.93 -12.87
CA GLY A 428 5.72 23.42 -13.66
C GLY A 428 6.31 22.09 -13.19
N TRP A 429 5.65 21.37 -12.28
CA TRP A 429 6.14 20.08 -11.77
C TRP A 429 5.79 18.89 -12.68
N GLU A 430 6.71 17.93 -12.78
CA GLU A 430 6.37 16.56 -13.17
C GLU A 430 5.85 15.82 -11.92
N VAL A 431 4.53 15.64 -11.84
CA VAL A 431 3.89 15.07 -10.65
C VAL A 431 3.94 13.55 -10.69
N GLU A 432 4.62 12.96 -9.72
CA GLU A 432 4.55 11.54 -9.43
C GLU A 432 3.47 11.28 -8.37
N LYS A 433 2.83 10.11 -8.42
CA LYS A 433 1.77 9.73 -7.48
C LYS A 433 2.02 8.34 -6.93
N GLU A 434 2.05 8.21 -5.61
CA GLU A 434 2.14 6.93 -4.90
C GLU A 434 0.90 6.73 -4.02
N TRP A 435 0.36 5.52 -4.00
CA TRP A 435 -0.66 5.16 -3.02
C TRP A 435 0.02 4.51 -1.82
N LEU A 436 0.16 5.24 -0.73
CA LEU A 436 0.83 4.75 0.48
C LEU A 436 0.04 3.61 1.14
N ARG A 437 0.76 2.72 1.81
CA ARG A 437 0.21 1.57 2.55
C ARG A 437 -0.05 1.92 4.02
N ILE A 438 -0.61 3.10 4.25
CA ILE A 438 -0.99 3.63 5.57
C ILE A 438 -2.41 3.21 5.96
N PRO A 439 -2.76 3.16 7.25
CA PRO A 439 -4.11 2.88 7.75
C PRO A 439 -5.07 4.08 7.60
N SER A 440 -5.08 4.73 6.43
CA SER A 440 -5.93 5.88 6.11
C SER A 440 -6.54 5.75 4.71
N THR A 441 -7.74 6.31 4.55
CA THR A 441 -8.39 6.45 3.23
C THR A 441 -7.84 7.62 2.44
N ARG A 442 -7.01 8.46 3.06
CA ARG A 442 -6.33 9.62 2.49
C ARG A 442 -4.86 9.31 2.28
N ASN A 443 -4.58 8.37 1.38
CA ASN A 443 -3.26 7.77 1.23
C ASN A 443 -2.57 8.03 -0.12
N ALA A 444 -3.07 8.96 -0.93
CA ALA A 444 -2.36 9.40 -2.13
C ALA A 444 -1.27 10.42 -1.76
N ALA A 445 -0.01 10.07 -2.01
CA ALA A 445 1.12 10.98 -1.96
C ALA A 445 1.36 11.55 -3.36
N LEU A 446 1.52 12.87 -3.46
CA LEU A 446 1.97 13.55 -4.68
C LEU A 446 3.38 14.08 -4.46
N ILE A 447 4.29 13.74 -5.36
CA ILE A 447 5.71 14.10 -5.27
C ILE A 447 6.06 14.99 -6.45
N GLY A 448 6.69 16.13 -6.18
CA GLY A 448 7.29 16.99 -7.18
C GLY A 448 8.79 17.09 -6.92
N ARG A 449 9.58 16.33 -7.69
CA ARG A 449 11.06 16.35 -7.62
C ARG A 449 11.72 16.60 -8.98
N ARG A 450 10.93 16.67 -10.05
CA ARG A 450 11.35 16.93 -11.42
C ARG A 450 10.49 18.03 -12.03
N ARG A 451 11.07 18.78 -12.97
CA ARG A 451 10.47 19.98 -13.58
C ARG A 451 10.10 19.72 -15.04
N LYS A 452 8.94 20.22 -15.44
CA LYS A 452 8.51 20.36 -16.84
C LYS A 452 8.77 21.77 -17.38
N LEU A 453 8.76 22.77 -16.50
CA LEU A 453 9.05 24.18 -16.80
C LEU A 453 10.15 24.68 -15.85
N ASN A 454 10.94 25.67 -16.25
CA ASN A 454 11.89 26.28 -15.31
C ASN A 454 11.12 27.03 -14.21
N TYR A 455 11.79 27.40 -13.11
CA TYR A 455 11.12 28.04 -11.98
C TYR A 455 10.66 29.47 -12.34
N GLU A 456 11.49 30.17 -13.12
CA GLU A 456 11.30 31.52 -13.63
C GLU A 456 10.19 31.65 -14.69
N ASP A 457 9.82 30.54 -15.32
CA ASP A 457 8.74 30.52 -16.33
C ASP A 457 7.34 30.53 -15.69
N VAL A 458 7.26 30.45 -14.36
CA VAL A 458 6.00 30.43 -13.60
C VAL A 458 5.83 31.76 -12.86
N ASP A 459 4.98 32.64 -13.37
CA ASP A 459 4.52 33.79 -12.59
C ASP A 459 3.57 33.31 -11.49
N VAL A 460 4.12 33.21 -10.27
CA VAL A 460 3.41 32.66 -9.13
C VAL A 460 2.21 33.52 -8.72
N ARG A 461 2.27 34.85 -8.88
CA ARG A 461 1.17 35.74 -8.50
C ARG A 461 0.01 35.57 -9.49
N GLU A 462 0.31 35.65 -10.78
CA GLU A 462 -0.68 35.41 -11.83
C GLU A 462 -1.30 34.00 -11.70
N PHE A 463 -0.48 32.99 -11.40
CA PHE A 463 -0.94 31.62 -11.18
C PHE A 463 -1.92 31.51 -10.01
N VAL A 464 -1.62 32.14 -8.87
CA VAL A 464 -2.52 32.14 -7.70
C VAL A 464 -3.83 32.83 -8.02
N ASP A 465 -3.78 33.98 -8.69
CA ASP A 465 -4.97 34.74 -9.08
C ASP A 465 -5.86 33.94 -10.05
N ALA A 466 -5.24 33.28 -11.04
CA ALA A 466 -5.94 32.41 -12.00
C ALA A 466 -6.60 31.18 -11.33
N ASN A 467 -6.14 30.77 -10.16
CA ASN A 467 -6.66 29.63 -9.40
C ASN A 467 -7.56 30.03 -8.22
N GLY A 468 -8.19 31.19 -8.30
CA GLY A 468 -9.21 31.66 -7.35
C GLY A 468 -8.69 32.64 -6.29
N GLY A 469 -7.40 33.00 -6.35
CA GLY A 469 -6.78 33.97 -5.48
C GLY A 469 -6.59 33.51 -4.03
N ALA A 470 -5.84 34.31 -3.29
CA ALA A 470 -5.51 34.08 -1.88
C ALA A 470 -6.23 35.05 -0.92
N THR A 471 -7.20 35.83 -1.40
CA THR A 471 -7.94 36.79 -0.59
C THR A 471 -8.55 36.12 0.64
N GLY A 472 -8.24 36.61 1.83
CA GLY A 472 -8.68 36.02 3.10
C GLY A 472 -7.71 35.01 3.71
N TRP A 473 -6.58 34.68 3.04
CA TRP A 473 -5.60 33.72 3.56
C TRP A 473 -5.05 34.17 4.92
N LYS A 474 -4.55 35.40 5.02
CA LYS A 474 -3.95 35.93 6.25
C LYS A 474 -4.91 35.82 7.44
N GLU A 475 -6.16 36.23 7.26
CA GLU A 475 -7.18 36.16 8.29
C GLU A 475 -7.53 34.71 8.65
N ASN A 476 -7.59 33.80 7.68
CA ASN A 476 -7.89 32.39 7.92
C ASN A 476 -6.72 31.66 8.60
N ALA A 477 -5.48 31.95 8.21
CA ALA A 477 -4.27 31.41 8.82
C ALA A 477 -4.11 31.90 10.27
N LEU A 478 -4.34 33.18 10.55
CA LEU A 478 -4.27 33.72 11.91
C LEU A 478 -5.35 33.17 12.85
N LYS A 479 -6.52 32.77 12.33
CA LYS A 479 -7.53 32.04 13.13
C LYS A 479 -7.02 30.68 13.61
N LEU A 480 -6.03 30.09 12.91
CA LEU A 480 -5.38 28.86 13.35
C LEU A 480 -4.51 29.06 14.58
N VAL A 481 -4.24 30.29 15.03
CA VAL A 481 -3.58 30.56 16.32
C VAL A 481 -4.61 30.77 17.43
N THR A 482 -5.71 31.47 17.15
CA THR A 482 -6.66 31.95 18.17
C THR A 482 -7.90 31.08 18.41
N GLY A 483 -8.30 30.23 17.45
CA GLY A 483 -9.43 29.30 17.62
C GLY A 483 -9.21 28.21 18.69
N LYS A 484 -10.26 27.48 19.09
CA LYS A 484 -10.07 26.27 19.91
C LYS A 484 -9.25 25.24 19.15
N ALA A 485 -8.37 24.48 19.81
CA ALA A 485 -7.69 23.34 19.19
C ALA A 485 -8.76 22.38 18.65
N LYS A 486 -8.74 22.11 17.34
CA LYS A 486 -9.52 21.00 16.79
C LYS A 486 -8.86 19.72 17.32
N ASN A 487 -9.63 18.93 18.05
CA ASN A 487 -9.25 17.54 18.34
C ASN A 487 -9.31 16.81 16.99
N HIS A 488 -8.14 16.57 16.40
CA HIS A 488 -7.99 15.68 15.27
C HIS A 488 -7.46 14.37 15.77
#